data_AF-W7UWS6-F1
#
_entry.id   AF-W7UWS6-F1
#
_cell.length_a   1.000
_cell.length_b   1.000
_cell.length_c   1.000
_cell.angle_alpha   90.00
_cell.angle_beta   90.00
_cell.angle_gamma   90.00
#
_symmetry.space_group_name_H-M   'P 1'
#
loop_
_entity.id
_entity.type
_entity.pdbx_description
1 polymer ?
#
loop_
_entity_poly.entity_id
_entity_poly.type
_entity_poly.pdbx_seq_one_letter_code
_entity_poly.pdbx_strand_id
1 'polypeptide(L)'
;MLIKGSRRYNLRHNTERTEQPTFGEMINGQGRGVVSKLRYGICHMSFNGCEVIAVHNALVYLKKPHPLKDIAFYMERFRLLLGFFGCNAYSIGKALRHFGADFQRVRSTEDAKAFIVAFWTKRPFLSSIHTVFCVRCREGIMVYNRYNTCIHEEFCGTIEEIVGKRRPIAIYKIS
;
A
#
# COMPACT_ATOMS: atom_id res chain seq x y z
N MET A 1 28.14 -6.07 -11.00
CA MET A 1 26.87 -6.81 -11.19
C MET A 1 25.90 -6.42 -10.07
N LEU A 2 24.67 -5.98 -10.36
CA LEU A 2 23.67 -5.72 -9.30
C LEU A 2 23.00 -7.03 -8.89
N ILE A 3 22.92 -7.29 -7.59
CA ILE A 3 22.23 -8.47 -7.05
C ILE A 3 20.72 -8.29 -7.28
N LYS A 4 20.09 -9.28 -7.94
CA LYS A 4 18.65 -9.30 -8.20
C LYS A 4 17.88 -9.18 -6.88
N GLY A 5 16.91 -8.26 -6.83
CA GLY A 5 16.14 -7.97 -5.63
C GLY A 5 16.86 -7.11 -4.58
N SER A 6 18.03 -6.55 -4.88
CA SER A 6 18.60 -5.45 -4.10
C SER A 6 17.86 -4.13 -4.39
N ARG A 7 17.95 -3.17 -3.47
CA ARG A 7 17.32 -1.84 -3.59
C ARG A 7 17.70 -1.13 -4.89
N ARG A 8 19.00 -1.13 -5.23
CA ARG A 8 19.52 -0.50 -6.44
C ARG A 8 19.06 -1.23 -7.70
N TYR A 9 19.02 -2.58 -7.67
CA TYR A 9 18.50 -3.36 -8.78
C TYR A 9 17.02 -3.05 -9.05
N ASN A 10 16.19 -3.02 -8.01
CA ASN A 10 14.76 -2.74 -8.16
C ASN A 10 14.50 -1.31 -8.60
N LEU A 11 15.23 -0.32 -8.07
CA LEU A 11 15.13 1.07 -8.54
C LEU A 11 15.48 1.17 -10.04
N ARG A 12 16.57 0.53 -10.46
CA ARG A 12 16.98 0.50 -11.87
C ARG A 12 15.91 -0.17 -12.74
N HIS A 13 15.49 -1.38 -12.38
CA HIS A 13 14.43 -2.12 -13.10
C HIS A 13 13.14 -1.31 -13.21
N ASN A 14 12.71 -0.65 -12.14
CA ASN A 14 11.49 0.16 -12.12
C ASN A 14 11.64 1.43 -12.95
N THR A 15 12.83 2.03 -12.98
CA THR A 15 13.13 3.26 -13.73
C THR A 15 13.27 3.01 -15.23
N GLU A 16 13.86 1.88 -15.63
CA GLU A 16 14.10 1.51 -17.03
C GLU A 16 12.81 1.07 -17.77
N ARG A 17 11.67 0.94 -17.06
CA ARG A 17 10.40 0.64 -17.72
C ARG A 17 9.89 1.85 -18.50
N THR A 18 9.54 1.62 -19.76
CA THR A 18 8.93 2.60 -20.67
C THR A 18 7.55 3.06 -20.19
N GLU A 19 6.72 2.13 -19.74
CA GLU A 19 5.43 2.41 -19.10
C GLU A 19 5.64 2.71 -17.60
N GLN A 20 4.90 3.68 -17.07
CA GLN A 20 4.83 4.02 -15.65
C GLN A 20 3.36 4.19 -15.24
N PRO A 21 3.00 3.97 -13.95
CA PRO A 21 1.68 4.35 -13.47
C PRO A 21 1.42 5.83 -13.73
N THR A 22 0.20 6.20 -14.11
CA THR A 22 -0.17 7.60 -14.32
C THR A 22 0.13 8.41 -13.06
N PHE A 23 0.84 9.52 -13.21
CA PHE A 23 1.22 10.35 -12.08
C PHE A 23 0.00 11.02 -11.46
N GLY A 24 -0.18 10.88 -10.15
CA GLY A 24 -1.28 11.51 -9.42
C GLY A 24 -2.61 10.76 -9.48
N GLU A 25 -2.65 9.55 -10.04
CA GLU A 25 -3.85 8.71 -10.03
C GLU A 25 -3.79 7.64 -8.93
N MET A 26 -4.95 7.32 -8.37
CA MET A 26 -5.08 6.22 -7.41
C MET A 26 -4.90 4.87 -8.10
N ILE A 27 -4.27 3.93 -7.39
CA ILE A 27 -4.10 2.55 -7.85
C ILE A 27 -5.12 1.65 -7.15
N ASN A 28 -5.97 1.03 -7.95
CA ASN A 28 -7.07 0.18 -7.47
C ASN A 28 -6.70 -1.30 -7.33
N GLY A 29 -5.63 -1.79 -7.98
CA GLY A 29 -5.26 -3.20 -7.93
C GLY A 29 -3.78 -3.45 -8.25
N GLN A 30 -3.06 -4.09 -7.33
CA GLN A 30 -1.61 -4.36 -7.45
C GLN A 30 -1.25 -5.39 -8.53
N GLY A 31 -2.18 -6.27 -8.89
CA GLY A 31 -2.00 -7.31 -9.91
C GLY A 31 -2.30 -6.83 -11.33
N ARG A 32 -2.51 -5.52 -11.54
CA ARG A 32 -2.93 -4.96 -12.82
C ARG A 32 -1.88 -4.05 -13.43
N GLY A 33 -1.94 -3.95 -14.75
CA GLY A 33 -1.19 -2.99 -15.56
C GLY A 33 0.31 -2.98 -15.28
N VAL A 34 0.91 -1.80 -15.41
CA VAL A 34 2.33 -1.58 -15.17
C VAL A 34 2.74 -1.79 -13.71
N VAL A 35 1.86 -1.50 -12.75
CA VAL A 35 2.12 -1.68 -11.31
C VAL A 35 2.54 -3.12 -11.01
N SER A 36 1.83 -4.10 -11.57
CA SER A 36 2.14 -5.53 -11.41
C SER A 36 3.53 -5.94 -11.91
N LYS A 37 4.15 -5.14 -12.80
CA LYS A 37 5.45 -5.42 -13.42
C LYS A 37 6.62 -4.73 -12.70
N LEU A 38 6.32 -3.83 -11.76
CA LEU A 38 7.31 -3.19 -10.90
C LEU A 38 7.79 -4.16 -9.82
N ARG A 39 9.00 -3.93 -9.32
CA ARG A 39 9.67 -4.78 -8.33
C ARG A 39 9.70 -4.13 -6.97
N TYR A 40 9.55 -5.00 -5.96
CA TYR A 40 9.75 -4.69 -4.56
C TYR A 40 10.33 -5.93 -3.87
N GLY A 41 11.50 -5.80 -3.25
CA GLY A 41 12.28 -6.93 -2.78
C GLY A 41 12.65 -7.92 -3.88
N ILE A 42 12.57 -9.21 -3.59
CA ILE A 42 12.82 -10.27 -4.58
C ILE A 42 11.62 -10.54 -5.51
N CYS A 43 10.45 -9.95 -5.23
CA CYS A 43 9.20 -10.21 -5.94
C CYS A 43 8.75 -9.00 -6.81
N HIS A 44 7.69 -9.21 -7.57
CA HIS A 44 6.94 -8.13 -8.22
C HIS A 44 5.89 -7.56 -7.25
N MET A 45 5.52 -6.30 -7.44
CA MET A 45 4.51 -5.62 -6.61
C MET A 45 3.14 -6.28 -6.66
N SER A 46 2.85 -7.09 -7.69
CA SER A 46 1.65 -7.94 -7.71
C SER A 46 1.57 -8.90 -6.53
N PHE A 47 2.71 -9.30 -5.97
CA PHE A 47 2.79 -10.20 -4.83
C PHE A 47 2.85 -9.48 -3.48
N ASN A 48 3.60 -8.37 -3.40
CA ASN A 48 4.00 -7.76 -2.12
C ASN A 48 4.01 -6.22 -2.13
N GLY A 49 3.29 -5.59 -3.06
CA GLY A 49 3.27 -4.14 -3.24
C GLY A 49 2.19 -3.40 -2.45
N CYS A 50 1.34 -4.11 -1.69
CA CYS A 50 0.14 -3.52 -1.08
C CYS A 50 0.45 -2.32 -0.17
N GLU A 51 1.52 -2.37 0.64
CA GLU A 51 1.90 -1.23 1.48
C GLU A 51 2.40 -0.03 0.67
N VAL A 52 3.16 -0.29 -0.40
CA VAL A 52 3.69 0.77 -1.28
C VAL A 52 2.54 1.49 -1.98
N ILE A 53 1.56 0.73 -2.47
CA ILE A 53 0.36 1.26 -3.12
C ILE A 53 -0.51 2.01 -2.12
N ALA A 54 -0.69 1.51 -0.90
CA ALA A 54 -1.44 2.22 0.12
C ALA A 54 -0.81 3.58 0.49
N VAL A 55 0.52 3.65 0.60
CA VAL A 55 1.24 4.93 0.80
C VAL A 55 1.07 5.85 -0.41
N HIS A 56 1.21 5.33 -1.63
CA HIS A 56 0.99 6.11 -2.85
C HIS A 56 -0.41 6.71 -2.90
N ASN A 57 -1.45 5.91 -2.65
CA ASN A 57 -2.83 6.37 -2.67
C ASN A 57 -3.08 7.43 -1.58
N ALA A 58 -2.53 7.26 -0.38
CA ALA A 58 -2.61 8.29 0.66
C ALA A 58 -1.94 9.62 0.24
N LEU A 59 -0.80 9.56 -0.45
CA LEU A 59 -0.12 10.74 -0.98
C LEU A 59 -0.91 11.43 -2.10
N VAL A 60 -1.54 10.66 -2.98
CA VAL A 60 -2.44 11.17 -4.02
C VAL A 60 -3.66 11.85 -3.39
N TYR A 61 -4.26 11.25 -2.36
CA TYR A 61 -5.38 11.84 -1.61
C TYR A 61 -5.01 13.20 -1.04
N LEU A 62 -3.82 13.30 -0.43
CA LEU A 62 -3.28 14.50 0.17
C LEU A 62 -2.77 15.54 -0.84
N LYS A 63 -2.94 15.31 -2.15
CA LYS A 63 -2.42 16.18 -3.23
C LYS A 63 -0.90 16.37 -3.16
N LYS A 64 -0.18 15.36 -2.67
CA LYS A 64 1.29 15.28 -2.59
C LYS A 64 1.82 14.07 -3.39
N PRO A 65 1.40 13.87 -4.65
CA PRO A 65 1.73 12.66 -5.40
C PRO A 65 3.24 12.53 -5.61
N HIS A 66 3.72 11.29 -5.49
CA HIS A 66 5.10 10.92 -5.78
C HIS A 66 5.14 9.71 -6.71
N PRO A 67 6.17 9.58 -7.57
CA PRO A 67 6.31 8.41 -8.42
C PRO A 67 6.37 7.12 -7.58
N LEU A 68 5.58 6.11 -7.96
CA LEU A 68 5.47 4.85 -7.21
C LEU A 68 6.84 4.18 -7.00
N LYS A 69 7.74 4.30 -7.98
CA LYS A 69 9.11 3.76 -7.92
C LYS A 69 9.95 4.37 -6.79
N ASP A 70 9.75 5.66 -6.48
CA ASP A 70 10.51 6.38 -5.44
C ASP A 70 10.00 5.99 -4.06
N ILE A 71 8.68 5.87 -3.92
CA ILE A 71 8.02 5.33 -2.73
C ILE A 71 8.52 3.90 -2.46
N ALA A 72 8.51 3.05 -3.48
CA ALA A 72 9.02 1.68 -3.39
C ALA A 72 10.48 1.64 -2.95
N PHE A 73 11.34 2.43 -3.59
CA PHE A 73 12.76 2.48 -3.28
C PHE A 73 13.04 2.94 -1.84
N TYR A 74 12.27 3.90 -1.33
CA TYR A 74 12.34 4.33 0.05
C TYR A 74 11.93 3.20 0.99
N MET A 75 10.78 2.57 0.73
CA MET A 75 10.15 1.56 1.57
C MET A 75 10.92 0.24 1.63
N GLU A 76 11.77 -0.06 0.66
CA GLU A 76 12.62 -1.27 0.68
C GLU A 76 13.48 -1.40 1.94
N ARG A 77 13.78 -0.30 2.66
CA ARG A 77 14.51 -0.36 3.93
C ARG A 77 13.71 -1.03 5.06
N PHE A 78 12.40 -1.20 4.89
CA PHE A 78 11.46 -1.77 5.86
C PHE A 78 10.91 -3.13 5.42
N ARG A 79 11.53 -3.73 4.40
CA ARG A 79 11.11 -5.00 3.82
C ARG A 79 11.30 -6.16 4.80
N LEU A 80 10.36 -7.10 4.81
CA LEU A 80 10.43 -8.32 5.63
C LEU A 80 10.89 -9.51 4.78
N LEU A 81 11.84 -10.29 5.31
CA LEU A 81 12.47 -11.44 4.64
C LEU A 81 12.79 -11.18 3.16
N LEU A 82 13.72 -10.25 2.93
CA LEU A 82 14.15 -9.81 1.59
C LEU A 82 13.00 -9.24 0.72
N GLY A 83 11.88 -8.88 1.35
CA GLY A 83 10.67 -8.38 0.72
C GLY A 83 9.65 -9.47 0.36
N PHE A 84 9.91 -10.75 0.60
CA PHE A 84 8.93 -11.81 0.34
C PHE A 84 7.60 -11.55 1.08
N PHE A 85 7.67 -11.04 2.31
CA PHE A 85 6.51 -10.68 3.12
C PHE A 85 6.12 -9.19 3.02
N GLY A 86 6.53 -8.50 1.94
CA GLY A 86 6.22 -7.07 1.76
C GLY A 86 6.97 -6.18 2.75
N CYS A 87 6.28 -5.18 3.28
CA CYS A 87 6.81 -4.21 4.24
C CYS A 87 6.29 -4.49 5.66
N ASN A 88 7.10 -4.18 6.68
CA ASN A 88 6.59 -4.12 8.05
C ASN A 88 5.48 -3.06 8.15
N ALA A 89 4.24 -3.49 8.42
CA ALA A 89 3.08 -2.61 8.55
C ALA A 89 3.27 -1.47 9.57
N TYR A 90 4.11 -1.65 10.59
CA TYR A 90 4.45 -0.62 11.57
C TYR A 90 5.41 0.46 11.05
N SER A 91 5.98 0.26 9.87
CA SER A 91 6.90 1.21 9.23
C SER A 91 6.22 2.10 8.18
N ILE A 92 4.95 1.89 7.87
CA ILE A 92 4.17 2.72 6.94
C ILE A 92 4.22 4.20 7.35
N GLY A 93 4.07 4.50 8.64
CA GLY A 93 4.19 5.86 9.16
C GLY A 93 5.55 6.53 8.87
N LYS A 94 6.65 5.75 8.80
CA LYS A 94 7.97 6.29 8.44
C LYS A 94 8.04 6.68 6.96
N ALA A 95 7.27 6.02 6.09
CA ALA A 95 7.13 6.37 4.68
C ALA A 95 6.25 7.61 4.51
N LEU A 96 5.08 7.63 5.16
CA LEU A 96 4.19 8.81 5.15
C LEU A 96 4.94 10.07 5.60
N ARG A 97 5.64 10.02 6.74
CA ARG A 97 6.44 11.15 7.23
C ARG A 97 7.50 11.61 6.23
N HIS A 98 8.20 10.66 5.60
CA HIS A 98 9.28 10.97 4.67
C HIS A 98 8.79 11.72 3.43
N PHE A 99 7.61 11.38 2.93
CA PHE A 99 6.97 12.05 1.80
C PHE A 99 6.08 13.23 2.21
N GLY A 100 6.23 13.71 3.45
CA GLY A 100 5.54 14.91 3.94
C GLY A 100 4.05 14.74 4.19
N ALA A 101 3.56 13.52 4.41
CA ALA A 101 2.17 13.25 4.80
C ALA A 101 2.02 13.27 6.33
N ASP A 102 1.00 14.00 6.80
CA ASP A 102 0.60 13.99 8.20
C ASP A 102 -0.27 12.77 8.48
N PHE A 103 0.01 12.13 9.61
CA PHE A 103 -0.70 10.93 10.00
C PHE A 103 -0.68 10.73 11.51
N GLN A 104 -1.66 9.97 11.98
CA GLN A 104 -1.71 9.47 13.33
C GLN A 104 -1.93 7.97 13.32
N ARG A 105 -1.12 7.22 14.07
CA ARG A 105 -1.39 5.80 14.30
C ARG A 105 -2.47 5.68 15.37
N VAL A 106 -3.58 5.03 15.03
CA VAL A 106 -4.78 4.95 15.87
C VAL A 106 -5.20 3.49 16.10
N ARG A 107 -6.16 3.28 17.00
CA ARG A 107 -6.71 1.94 17.31
C ARG A 107 -8.06 1.66 16.64
N SER A 108 -8.77 2.71 16.19
CA SER A 108 -10.07 2.65 15.50
C SER A 108 -10.08 3.61 14.31
N THR A 109 -10.97 3.35 13.34
CA THR A 109 -11.18 4.17 12.13
C THR A 109 -12.38 5.11 12.24
N GLU A 110 -13.07 5.15 13.39
CA GLU A 110 -14.32 5.91 13.60
C GLU A 110 -14.21 7.38 13.15
N ASP A 111 -13.21 8.10 13.65
CA ASP A 111 -13.02 9.53 13.35
C ASP A 111 -12.07 9.80 12.16
N ALA A 112 -11.80 8.79 11.32
CA ALA A 112 -10.88 8.92 10.20
C ALA A 112 -11.64 9.15 8.89
N LYS A 113 -11.42 10.32 8.27
CA LYS A 113 -11.88 10.61 6.89
C LYS A 113 -11.14 9.79 5.85
N ALA A 114 -9.83 9.61 6.04
CA ALA A 114 -9.00 8.73 5.22
C ALA A 114 -8.04 7.97 6.13
N PHE A 115 -7.76 6.71 5.78
CA PHE A 115 -6.89 5.87 6.58
C PHE A 115 -6.23 4.76 5.75
N ILE A 116 -5.06 4.32 6.20
CA ILE A 116 -4.46 3.05 5.78
C ILE A 116 -4.73 2.01 6.85
N VAL A 117 -5.15 0.81 6.45
CA VAL A 117 -5.34 -0.31 7.37
C VAL A 117 -4.62 -1.56 6.86
N ALA A 118 -3.86 -2.19 7.75
CA ALA A 118 -3.19 -3.46 7.54
C ALA A 118 -3.85 -4.55 8.39
N PHE A 119 -4.20 -5.69 7.79
CA PHE A 119 -4.97 -6.76 8.43
C PHE A 119 -4.64 -8.13 7.84
N TRP A 120 -5.00 -9.20 8.55
CA TRP A 120 -4.87 -10.57 8.05
C TRP A 120 -6.01 -10.91 7.11
N THR A 121 -5.71 -11.44 5.91
CA THR A 121 -6.73 -11.82 4.93
C THR A 121 -7.63 -12.96 5.42
N LYS A 122 -7.08 -13.87 6.23
CA LYS A 122 -7.82 -14.98 6.87
C LYS A 122 -7.38 -15.15 8.32
N ARG A 123 -6.71 -16.26 8.68
CA ARG A 123 -6.33 -16.57 10.06
C ARG A 123 -5.03 -15.84 10.45
N PRO A 124 -4.97 -15.16 11.61
CA PRO A 124 -3.74 -14.56 12.10
C PRO A 124 -2.59 -15.57 12.12
N PHE A 125 -1.39 -15.14 11.73
CA PHE A 125 -0.15 -15.95 11.67
C PHE A 125 -0.14 -17.10 10.66
N LEU A 126 -1.30 -17.48 10.10
CA LEU A 126 -1.45 -18.57 9.13
C LEU A 126 -1.87 -18.08 7.74
N SER A 127 -1.89 -16.77 7.50
CA SER A 127 -2.41 -16.17 6.26
C SER A 127 -1.61 -14.94 5.87
N SER A 128 -1.81 -14.42 4.66
CA SER A 128 -1.15 -13.19 4.24
C SER A 128 -1.68 -11.98 4.99
N ILE A 129 -0.81 -10.98 5.18
CA ILE A 129 -1.22 -9.63 5.56
C ILE A 129 -1.58 -8.89 4.27
N HIS A 130 -2.62 -8.08 4.34
CA HIS A 130 -3.00 -7.16 3.27
C HIS A 130 -3.13 -5.75 3.83
N THR A 131 -2.73 -4.77 3.02
CA THR A 131 -2.75 -3.35 3.37
C THR A 131 -3.49 -2.57 2.30
N VAL A 132 -4.47 -1.77 2.72
CA VAL A 132 -5.34 -0.99 1.83
C VAL A 132 -5.40 0.47 2.28
N PHE A 133 -5.69 1.36 1.32
CA PHE A 133 -6.04 2.75 1.59
C PHE A 133 -7.55 2.92 1.46
N CYS A 134 -8.15 3.65 2.40
CA CYS A 134 -9.58 3.83 2.51
C CYS A 134 -9.94 5.31 2.65
N VAL A 135 -11.08 5.70 2.06
CA VAL A 135 -11.71 7.01 2.22
C VAL A 135 -13.14 6.82 2.70
N ARG A 136 -13.48 7.45 3.82
CA ARG A 136 -14.84 7.44 4.37
C ARG A 136 -15.69 8.47 3.64
N CYS A 137 -16.82 8.02 3.11
CA CYS A 137 -17.83 8.82 2.42
C CYS A 137 -19.13 8.82 3.26
N ARG A 138 -20.15 9.55 2.82
CA ARG A 138 -21.43 9.66 3.56
C ARG A 138 -22.12 8.31 3.77
N GLU A 139 -22.03 7.43 2.78
CA GLU A 139 -22.77 6.17 2.74
C GLU A 139 -21.93 4.96 3.17
N GLY A 140 -20.61 5.12 3.35
CA GLY A 140 -19.72 4.00 3.62
C GLY A 140 -18.24 4.34 3.43
N ILE A 141 -17.48 3.37 2.96
CA ILE A 141 -16.02 3.43 2.84
C ILE A 141 -15.61 2.98 1.45
N MET A 142 -14.96 3.86 0.70
CA MET A 142 -14.28 3.53 -0.55
C MET A 142 -12.91 2.93 -0.24
N VAL A 143 -12.63 1.77 -0.83
CA VAL A 143 -11.43 0.97 -0.56
C VAL A 143 -10.63 0.80 -1.84
N TYR A 144 -9.39 1.24 -1.80
CA TYR A 144 -8.44 1.14 -2.90
C TYR A 144 -7.50 -0.05 -2.68
N ASN A 145 -7.19 -0.78 -3.75
CA ASN A 145 -6.36 -1.99 -3.70
C ASN A 145 -6.95 -3.09 -2.79
N ARG A 146 -8.29 -3.22 -2.73
CA ARG A 146 -8.94 -4.26 -1.91
C ARG A 146 -8.53 -5.67 -2.33
N TYR A 147 -8.52 -5.92 -3.64
CA TYR A 147 -8.03 -7.16 -4.23
C TYR A 147 -7.01 -6.88 -5.34
N ASN A 148 -6.18 -7.87 -5.64
CA ASN A 148 -5.13 -7.73 -6.65
C ASN A 148 -5.67 -7.34 -8.04
N THR A 149 -6.89 -7.78 -8.37
CA THR A 149 -7.48 -7.67 -9.71
C THR A 149 -8.45 -6.50 -9.87
N CYS A 150 -8.69 -5.70 -8.82
CA CYS A 150 -9.64 -4.59 -8.86
C CYS A 150 -9.25 -3.56 -9.95
N ILE A 151 -10.26 -3.14 -10.71
CA ILE A 151 -10.13 -2.10 -11.76
C ILE A 151 -10.58 -0.75 -11.18
N HIS A 152 -11.64 -0.77 -10.36
CA HIS A 152 -12.19 0.37 -9.65
C HIS A 152 -12.01 0.17 -8.13
N GLU A 153 -12.18 1.26 -7.38
CA GLU A 153 -12.35 1.19 -5.94
C GLU A 153 -13.58 0.35 -5.57
N GLU A 154 -13.51 -0.26 -4.38
CA GLU A 154 -14.60 -1.08 -3.85
C GLU A 154 -15.34 -0.32 -2.76
N PHE A 155 -16.66 -0.39 -2.77
CA PHE A 155 -17.47 0.20 -1.72
C PHE A 155 -17.77 -0.83 -0.63
N CYS A 156 -17.58 -0.44 0.63
CA CYS A 156 -17.95 -1.20 1.82
C CYS A 156 -18.83 -0.36 2.73
N GLY A 157 -19.88 -0.95 3.30
CA GLY A 157 -20.69 -0.25 4.30
C GLY A 157 -19.94 -0.05 5.61
N THR A 158 -19.13 -1.04 5.99
CA THR A 158 -18.47 -1.12 7.30
C THR A 158 -16.99 -1.46 7.22
N ILE A 159 -16.25 -1.21 8.30
CA ILE A 159 -14.83 -1.60 8.39
C ILE A 159 -14.70 -3.12 8.50
N GLU A 160 -15.68 -3.80 9.10
CA GLU A 160 -15.75 -5.25 9.25
C GLU A 160 -15.83 -5.97 7.90
N GLU A 161 -16.47 -5.38 6.89
CA GLU A 161 -16.45 -5.91 5.51
C GLU A 161 -15.04 -5.86 4.89
N ILE A 162 -14.18 -4.95 5.36
CA ILE A 162 -12.82 -4.77 4.86
C ILE A 162 -11.86 -5.71 5.60
N VAL A 163 -11.85 -5.67 6.93
CA VAL A 163 -10.83 -6.33 7.77
C VAL A 163 -11.33 -7.63 8.41
N GLY A 164 -12.62 -7.95 8.25
CA GLY A 164 -13.30 -9.01 8.98
C GLY A 164 -13.60 -8.62 10.43
N LYS A 165 -14.08 -9.58 11.23
CA LYS A 165 -14.32 -9.41 12.67
C LYS A 165 -13.04 -9.33 13.53
N ARG A 166 -11.88 -9.14 12.91
CA ARG A 166 -10.57 -9.25 13.57
C ARG A 166 -9.97 -7.87 13.76
N ARG A 167 -9.21 -7.72 14.85
CA ARG A 167 -8.48 -6.48 15.10
C ARG A 167 -7.42 -6.26 14.01
N PRO A 168 -7.39 -5.08 13.37
CA PRO A 168 -6.33 -4.73 12.44
C PRO A 168 -4.95 -4.74 13.10
N ILE A 169 -3.92 -5.03 12.31
CA ILE A 169 -2.52 -5.03 12.74
C ILE A 169 -2.06 -3.58 12.96
N ALA A 170 -2.37 -2.70 12.01
CA ALA A 170 -2.05 -1.29 12.11
C ALA A 170 -3.11 -0.45 11.39
N ILE A 171 -3.42 0.72 11.95
CA ILE A 171 -4.29 1.73 11.35
C ILE A 171 -3.55 3.06 11.41
N TYR A 172 -3.48 3.74 10.26
CA TYR A 172 -2.93 5.08 10.12
C TYR A 172 -4.03 6.01 9.63
N LYS A 173 -4.52 6.90 10.49
CA LYS A 173 -5.37 8.01 10.11
C LYS A 173 -4.53 9.00 9.32
N ILE A 174 -5.01 9.38 8.14
CA ILE A 174 -4.37 10.36 7.25
C ILE A 174 -5.02 11.73 7.51
N SER A 175 -4.21 12.79 7.57
CA SER A 175 -4.64 14.15 7.94
C SER A 175 -4.01 15.20 7.03
#